data_AF-A0A7M2A7L9-F1
#
_entry.id   AF-A0A7M2A7L9-F1
#
_cell.length_a   1.000
_cell.length_b   1.000
_cell.length_c   1.000
_cell.angle_alpha   90.00
_cell.angle_beta   90.00
_cell.angle_gamma   90.00
#
_symmetry.space_group_name_H-M   'P 1'
#
loop_
_entity.id
_entity.type
_entity.pdbx_description
1 polymer ?
#
loop_
_entity_poly.entity_id
_entity_poly.type
_entity_poly.pdbx_seq_one_letter_code
_entity_poly.pdbx_strand_id
1 'polypeptide(L)'
;MGNAALIVFFAIIGMAVFYSLVAYFLIRMISKKAFKRNLDGFQIIQIIILVAIVFIVIQSIRYESWNMAFSALGLLIPLLSLNVSMRNKKRSN
;
A
#
# COMPACT_ATOMS: atom_id res chain seq x y z
N MET A 1 22.79 26.98 -11.24
CA MET A 1 22.60 25.58 -11.70
C MET A 1 22.77 24.52 -10.59
N GLY A 2 23.53 24.77 -9.50
CA GLY A 2 23.77 23.76 -8.44
C GLY A 2 22.55 23.31 -7.62
N ASN A 3 21.59 24.20 -7.34
CA ASN A 3 20.44 23.86 -6.49
C ASN A 3 19.44 22.90 -7.16
N ALA A 4 19.29 23.01 -8.49
CA ALA A 4 18.40 22.11 -9.25
C ALA A 4 18.94 20.67 -9.27
N ALA A 5 20.26 20.50 -9.40
CA ALA A 5 20.88 19.18 -9.39
C ALA A 5 20.73 18.48 -8.02
N LEU A 6 20.84 19.22 -6.92
CA LEU A 6 20.60 18.70 -5.57
C LEU A 6 19.15 18.26 -5.38
N ILE A 7 18.18 19.06 -5.82
CA ILE A 7 16.75 18.72 -5.72
C ILE A 7 16.44 17.45 -6.51
N VAL A 8 16.97 17.33 -7.74
CA VAL A 8 16.80 16.13 -8.57
C VAL A 8 17.45 14.90 -7.91
N PHE A 9 18.64 15.07 -7.32
CA PHE A 9 19.33 13.98 -6.63
C PHE A 9 18.53 13.44 -5.44
N PHE A 10 18.00 14.34 -4.60
CA PHE A 10 17.12 13.96 -3.49
C PHE A 10 15.80 13.34 -3.97
N ALA A 11 15.24 13.81 -5.08
CA ALA A 11 14.03 13.24 -5.65
C ALA A 11 14.24 11.78 -6.13
N ILE A 12 15.36 11.51 -6.80
CA ILE A 12 15.71 10.17 -7.28
C ILE A 12 15.95 9.21 -6.11
N ILE A 13 16.68 9.66 -5.08
CA ILE A 13 16.89 8.87 -3.85
C ILE A 13 15.55 8.61 -3.16
N GLY A 14 14.69 9.63 -3.04
CA GLY A 14 13.35 9.51 -2.48
C GLY A 14 12.51 8.46 -3.20
N MET A 15 12.51 8.46 -4.54
CA MET A 15 11.85 7.42 -5.34
C MET A 15 12.45 6.03 -5.08
N ALA A 16 13.78 5.88 -5.12
CA ALA A 16 14.44 4.58 -4.94
C ALA A 16 14.14 3.97 -3.57
N VAL A 17 14.20 4.78 -2.52
CA VAL A 17 13.84 4.37 -1.15
C VAL A 17 12.36 4.01 -1.08
N PHE A 18 11.48 4.81 -1.66
CA PHE A 18 10.04 4.56 -1.67
C PHE A 18 9.69 3.23 -2.35
N TYR A 19 10.21 2.99 -3.56
CA TYR A 19 10.00 1.74 -4.28
C TYR A 19 10.57 0.53 -3.54
N SER A 20 11.74 0.67 -2.92
CA SER A 20 12.33 -0.40 -2.09
C SER A 20 11.47 -0.70 -0.86
N LEU A 21 10.91 0.33 -0.22
CA LEU A 21 10.02 0.18 0.93
C LEU A 21 8.73 -0.56 0.54
N VAL A 22 8.16 -0.17 -0.60
CA VAL A 22 6.97 -0.81 -1.18
C VAL A 22 7.24 -2.28 -1.49
N ALA A 23 8.34 -2.57 -2.20
CA ALA A 23 8.73 -3.94 -2.55
C ALA A 23 8.94 -4.79 -1.30
N TYR A 24 9.67 -4.27 -0.31
CA TYR A 24 9.85 -4.95 0.98
C TYR A 24 8.51 -5.21 1.68
N PHE A 25 7.58 -4.24 1.66
CA PHE A 25 6.26 -4.39 2.27
C PHE A 25 5.42 -5.47 1.58
N LEU A 26 5.41 -5.49 0.24
CA LEU A 26 4.77 -6.54 -0.57
C LEU A 26 5.34 -7.92 -0.28
N ILE A 27 6.67 -8.07 -0.32
CA ILE A 27 7.37 -9.33 -0.04
C ILE A 27 7.06 -9.80 1.38
N ARG A 28 7.11 -8.89 2.36
CA ARG A 28 6.80 -9.21 3.75
C ARG A 28 5.34 -9.62 3.93
N MET A 29 4.39 -8.93 3.30
CA MET A 29 2.97 -9.28 3.36
C MET A 29 2.70 -10.66 2.76
N ILE A 30 3.24 -10.93 1.57
CA ILE A 30 3.12 -12.21 0.89
C ILE A 30 3.80 -13.29 1.75
N SER A 31 5.03 -13.08 2.22
CA SER A 31 5.77 -14.03 3.06
C SER A 31 5.01 -14.35 4.35
N LYS A 32 4.51 -13.35 5.09
CA LYS A 32 3.80 -13.58 6.37
C LYS A 32 2.46 -14.27 6.19
N LYS A 33 1.75 -14.02 5.09
CA LYS A 33 0.38 -14.52 4.86
C LYS A 33 0.38 -15.83 4.06
N ALA A 34 1.25 -16.00 3.05
CA ALA A 34 1.37 -17.23 2.28
C ALA A 34 1.89 -18.42 3.12
N PHE A 35 2.69 -18.17 4.16
CA PHE A 35 3.11 -19.21 5.11
C PHE A 35 2.01 -19.62 6.10
N LYS A 36 0.95 -18.82 6.26
CA LYS A 36 -0.24 -19.23 7.02
C LYS A 36 -1.18 -19.98 6.08
N ARG A 37 -1.10 -21.31 6.15
CA ARG A 37 -1.88 -22.29 5.37
C ARG A 37 -3.42 -22.11 5.43
N ASN A 38 -3.94 -21.23 6.28
CA ASN A 38 -5.34 -20.78 6.34
C ASN A 38 -5.43 -19.24 6.24
N LEU A 39 -5.41 -18.74 5.01
CA LEU A 39 -5.73 -17.35 4.70
C LEU A 39 -7.27 -17.20 4.65
N ASP A 40 -7.86 -16.58 5.67
CA ASP A 40 -9.30 -16.23 5.66
C ASP A 40 -9.57 -15.29 4.48
N GLY A 41 -10.70 -15.43 3.77
CA GLY A 41 -11.00 -14.65 2.56
C GLY A 41 -10.93 -13.13 2.79
N PHE A 42 -11.27 -12.71 4.01
CA PHE A 42 -11.11 -11.34 4.50
C PHE A 42 -9.65 -10.86 4.47
N GLN A 43 -8.69 -11.71 4.83
CA GLN A 43 -7.26 -11.34 4.81
C GLN A 43 -6.70 -11.22 3.41
N ILE A 44 -7.23 -11.99 2.44
CA ILE A 44 -6.87 -11.93 1.02
C ILE A 44 -7.37 -10.61 0.43
N ILE A 45 -8.65 -10.28 0.63
CA ILE A 45 -9.23 -9.00 0.18
C ILE A 45 -8.44 -7.83 0.77
N GLN A 46 -8.04 -7.92 2.03
CA GLN A 46 -7.25 -6.88 2.68
C GLN A 46 -5.85 -6.70 2.06
N ILE A 47 -5.20 -7.79 1.61
CA ILE A 47 -3.95 -7.71 0.84
C ILE A 47 -4.20 -7.00 -0.48
N ILE A 48 -5.23 -7.44 -1.23
CA ILE A 48 -5.54 -6.91 -2.56
C ILE A 48 -5.82 -5.41 -2.50
N ILE A 49 -6.59 -4.95 -1.52
CA ILE A 49 -6.88 -3.51 -1.33
C ILE A 49 -5.60 -2.74 -0.98
N LEU A 50 -4.74 -3.29 -0.11
CA LEU A 50 -3.45 -2.66 0.20
C LEU A 50 -2.53 -2.55 -1.01
N VAL A 51 -2.46 -3.60 -1.83
CA VAL A 51 -1.69 -3.60 -3.08
C VAL A 51 -2.27 -2.59 -4.07
N ALA A 52 -3.60 -2.51 -4.18
CA ALA A 52 -4.28 -1.54 -5.03
C ALA A 52 -4.01 -0.09 -4.59
N ILE A 53 -4.03 0.21 -3.29
CA ILE A 53 -3.68 1.53 -2.75
C ILE A 53 -2.24 1.89 -3.12
N VAL A 54 -1.30 0.98 -2.86
CA VAL A 54 0.12 1.17 -3.22
C VAL A 54 0.28 1.45 -4.71
N PHE A 55 -0.42 0.69 -5.55
CA PHE A 55 -0.38 0.86 -7.00
C PHE A 55 -0.93 2.23 -7.45
N ILE A 56 -2.06 2.66 -6.88
CA ILE A 56 -2.66 3.96 -7.18
C ILE A 56 -1.73 5.10 -6.73
N VAL A 57 -1.06 4.98 -5.58
CA VAL A 57 -0.09 5.98 -5.12
C VAL A 57 1.09 6.08 -6.08
N ILE A 58 1.64 4.95 -6.53
CA ILE A 58 2.74 4.94 -7.52
C ILE A 58 2.30 5.59 -8.82
N GLN A 59 1.11 5.25 -9.32
CA GLN A 59 0.59 5.82 -10.56
C GLN A 59 0.29 7.32 -10.40
N SER A 60 -0.22 7.75 -9.25
CA SER A 60 -0.46 9.17 -8.95
C SER A 60 0.83 9.98 -8.96
N ILE A 61 1.93 9.43 -8.42
CA ILE A 61 3.26 10.06 -8.49
C ILE A 61 3.77 10.10 -9.93
N ARG A 62 3.66 8.99 -10.67
CA ARG A 62 4.12 8.91 -12.07
C ARG A 62 3.42 9.88 -13.00
N TYR A 63 2.11 10.10 -12.81
CA TYR A 63 1.30 11.00 -13.64
C TYR A 63 1.18 12.41 -13.05
N GLU A 64 1.87 12.71 -11.94
CA GLU A 64 1.76 13.95 -11.15
C GLU A 64 0.30 14.36 -10.83
N SER A 65 -0.62 13.40 -10.86
CA SER A 65 -2.05 13.65 -10.77
C SER A 65 -2.53 13.37 -9.37
N TRP A 66 -2.74 14.44 -8.60
CA TRP A 66 -3.31 14.39 -7.26
C TRP A 66 -4.76 13.85 -7.25
N ASN A 67 -5.49 13.94 -8.36
CA ASN A 67 -6.82 13.35 -8.48
C ASN A 67 -6.80 11.81 -8.39
N MET A 68 -5.72 11.16 -8.84
CA MET A 68 -5.59 9.71 -8.70
C MET A 68 -5.35 9.30 -7.24
N ALA A 69 -4.66 10.11 -6.44
CA ALA A 69 -4.48 9.85 -5.00
C ALA A 69 -5.80 9.81 -4.23
N PHE A 70 -6.81 10.56 -4.68
CA PHE A 70 -8.15 10.54 -4.09
C PHE A 70 -8.84 9.17 -4.20
N SER A 71 -8.56 8.44 -5.29
CA SER A 71 -9.07 7.06 -5.47
C SER A 71 -8.48 6.09 -4.44
N ALA A 72 -7.26 6.33 -3.96
CA ALA A 72 -6.67 5.54 -2.89
C ALA A 72 -7.34 5.81 -1.52
N LEU A 73 -7.81 7.04 -1.27
CA LEU A 73 -8.56 7.37 -0.04
C LEU A 73 -9.91 6.64 0.01
N GLY A 74 -10.59 6.49 -1.13
CA GLY A 74 -11.84 5.72 -1.22
C GLY A 74 -11.66 4.24 -0.81
N LEU A 75 -10.48 3.67 -1.09
CA LEU A 75 -10.14 2.29 -0.72
C LEU A 75 -9.81 2.11 0.77
N LEU A 76 -9.59 3.18 1.54
CA LEU A 76 -9.39 3.09 2.99
C LEU A 76 -10.68 2.73 3.73
N ILE A 77 -11.85 3.14 3.22
CA ILE A 77 -13.17 2.87 3.82
C ILE A 77 -13.44 1.36 3.94
N PRO A 78 -13.35 0.55 2.86
CA PRO A 78 -13.53 -0.89 2.96
C PRO A 78 -12.42 -1.58 3.78
N LEU A 79 -11.21 -1.02 3.81
CA LEU A 79 -10.10 -1.53 4.64
C LEU A 79 -10.40 -1.39 6.15
N LEU A 80 -10.96 -0.25 6.55
CA LEU A 80 -11.41 0.01 7.92
C LEU A 80 -12.58 -0.89 8.30
N SER A 81 -13.58 -1.05 7.42
CA SER A 81 -14.73 -1.93 7.69
C SER A 81 -14.32 -3.40 7.82
N LEU A 82 -13.38 -3.88 6.99
CA LEU A 82 -12.81 -5.22 7.08
C LEU A 82 -12.02 -5.42 8.39
N ASN A 83 -11.26 -4.41 8.82
CA ASN A 83 -10.53 -4.48 10.09
C ASN A 83 -11.47 -4.57 11.30
N VAL A 84 -12.55 -3.79 11.31
CA VAL A 84 -13.57 -3.84 12.37
C VAL A 84 -14.29 -5.18 12.37
N SER A 85 -14.69 -5.67 11.19
CA SER A 85 -15.35 -6.97 11.03
C SER A 85 -14.49 -8.13 11.53
N MET A 86 -13.20 -8.17 11.16
CA MET A 86 -12.28 -9.18 11.66
C MET A 86 -12.07 -9.10 13.18
N ARG A 87 -12.06 -7.89 13.76
CA ARG A 87 -11.93 -7.69 15.20
C ARG A 87 -13.16 -8.20 15.96
N ASN A 88 -14.36 -8.00 15.40
CA ASN A 88 -15.61 -8.50 15.97
C ASN A 88 -15.74 -10.01 15.83
N LYS A 89 -15.36 -10.60 14.68
CA LYS A 89 -15.32 -12.05 14.48
C LYS A 89 -14.39 -12.76 15.47
N LYS A 90 -13.31 -12.09 15.90
CA LYS A 90 -12.36 -12.60 16.91
C LYS A 90 -12.82 -12.43 18.36
N ARG A 91 -13.85 -11.61 18.62
CA ARG A 91 -14.48 -11.43 19.95
C ARG A 91 -15.71 -12.31 20.14
N SER A 92 -16.30 -12.79 19.04
CA SER A 92 -17.49 -13.63 19.03
C SER A 92 -17.18 -15.14 19.09
N ASN A 93 -15.92 -15.52 18.96
CA ASN A 93 -15.39 -16.89 19.05
C ASN A 93 -14.52 -16.97 20.31
#